data_AF-A0A7J4F800-F1
#
_entry.id   AF-A0A7J4F800-F1
#
_cell.length_a   1.000
_cell.length_b   1.000
_cell.length_c   1.000
_cell.angle_alpha   90.00
_cell.angle_beta   90.00
_cell.angle_gamma   90.00
#
_symmetry.space_group_name_H-M   'P 1'
#
loop_
_entity.id
_entity.type
_entity.pdbx_description
1 polymer ?
#
loop_
_entity_poly.entity_id
_entity_poly.type
_entity_poly.pdbx_seq_one_letter_code
_entity_poly.pdbx_strand_id
1 'polypeptide(L)'
;MDQREILWVLSIGVLILITAIGSSMASKSSEAPATSFEDQQSSDENKTWEHSAEMLGVAMGIILICCVVSILIAILLAVWIYRDAESRGKSGVLWVILLIVATLFGSFIGTIIVIVIWLIVRPPKPEFYARHMPRQYGPPPGQYGPPRGPYDDRGRNPPPGYGR
;
A
#
# COMPACT_ATOMS: atom_id res chain seq x y z
N MET A 1 8.70 3.84 1.79
CA MET A 1 8.49 2.68 0.91
C MET A 1 8.75 3.17 -0.49
N ASP A 2 9.83 2.70 -1.11
CA ASP A 2 10.25 3.17 -2.42
C ASP A 2 9.28 2.69 -3.50
N GLN A 3 9.14 3.45 -4.58
CA GLN A 3 8.30 3.08 -5.72
C GLN A 3 8.69 1.71 -6.30
N ARG A 4 9.95 1.33 -6.13
CA ARG A 4 10.53 0.03 -6.49
C ARG A 4 9.93 -1.10 -5.66
N GLU A 5 9.74 -0.88 -4.36
CA GLU A 5 9.13 -1.86 -3.45
C GLU A 5 7.65 -2.11 -3.81
N ILE A 6 6.93 -1.05 -4.18
CA ILE A 6 5.53 -1.15 -4.62
C ILE A 6 5.43 -1.95 -5.92
N LEU A 7 6.29 -1.66 -6.90
CA LEU A 7 6.34 -2.42 -8.15
C LEU A 7 6.76 -3.87 -7.93
N TRP A 8 7.69 -4.12 -7.00
CA TRP A 8 8.16 -5.46 -6.65
C TRP A 8 7.04 -6.31 -6.03
N VAL A 9 6.26 -5.73 -5.11
CA VAL A 9 5.10 -6.39 -4.48
C VAL A 9 3.99 -6.67 -5.51
N LEU A 10 3.71 -5.73 -6.42
CA LEU A 10 2.72 -5.93 -7.48
C LEU A 10 3.16 -7.02 -8.47
N SER A 11 4.44 -7.05 -8.86
CA SER A 11 4.98 -8.10 -9.72
C SER A 11 4.91 -9.48 -9.07
N ILE A 12 5.17 -9.59 -7.77
CA ILE A 12 5.05 -10.88 -7.05
C ILE A 12 3.60 -11.35 -7.01
N GLY A 13 2.65 -10.45 -6.72
CA GLY A 13 1.22 -10.79 -6.74
C GLY A 13 0.76 -11.31 -8.12
N VAL A 14 1.22 -10.67 -9.21
CA VAL A 14 0.92 -11.09 -10.58
C VAL A 14 1.62 -12.41 -10.95
N LEU A 15 2.87 -12.61 -10.50
CA LEU A 15 3.63 -13.83 -10.78
C LEU A 15 2.99 -15.06 -10.10
N ILE A 16 2.56 -14.91 -8.85
CA ILE A 16 1.82 -15.96 -8.11
C ILE A 16 0.52 -16.31 -8.83
N LEU A 17 -0.19 -15.31 -9.36
CA LEU A 17 -1.42 -15.52 -10.13
C LEU A 17 -1.15 -16.31 -11.42
N ILE A 18 -0.08 -15.98 -12.16
CA ILE A 18 0.29 -16.68 -13.39
C ILE A 18 0.73 -18.12 -13.11
N THR A 19 1.52 -18.35 -12.06
CA THR A 19 1.96 -19.72 -11.69
C THR A 19 0.78 -20.60 -11.28
N ALA A 20 -0.20 -20.06 -10.55
CA ALA A 20 -1.39 -20.80 -10.16
C ALA A 20 -2.24 -21.26 -11.35
N ILE A 21 -2.28 -20.47 -12.43
CA ILE A 21 -3.01 -20.82 -13.66
C ILE A 21 -2.24 -21.89 -14.47
N GLY A 22 -0.90 -21.83 -14.49
CA GLY A 22 -0.06 -22.73 -15.27
C GLY A 22 -0.04 -24.19 -14.77
N SER A 23 -0.16 -24.43 -13.47
CA SER A 23 -0.09 -25.78 -12.90
C SER A 23 -1.30 -26.67 -13.22
N SER A 24 -2.42 -26.09 -13.65
CA SER A 24 -3.65 -26.85 -13.92
C SER A 24 -3.63 -27.68 -15.22
N MET A 25 -2.62 -27.51 -16.10
CA MET A 25 -2.64 -28.13 -17.44
C MET A 25 -1.68 -29.32 -17.61
N ALA A 26 -0.91 -29.72 -16.60
CA ALA A 26 0.23 -30.63 -16.81
C ALA A 26 0.00 -32.13 -16.53
N SER A 27 -1.22 -32.59 -16.17
CA SER A 27 -1.41 -34.00 -15.78
C SER A 27 -2.57 -34.69 -16.51
N LYS A 28 -2.28 -35.33 -17.65
CA LYS A 28 -2.86 -36.63 -18.04
C LYS A 28 -2.33 -37.07 -19.40
N SER A 29 -1.22 -37.82 -19.39
CA SER A 29 -0.88 -38.73 -20.48
C SER A 29 -0.13 -39.92 -19.92
N SER A 30 -0.83 -41.04 -19.72
CA SER A 30 -0.32 -42.38 -20.07
C SER A 30 -1.41 -43.42 -19.78
N GLU A 31 -1.88 -44.00 -20.88
CA GLU A 31 -2.17 -45.43 -21.08
C GLU A 31 -3.16 -46.11 -20.13
N ALA A 32 -4.32 -46.50 -20.68
CA ALA A 32 -5.23 -47.45 -20.05
C ALA A 32 -5.33 -48.74 -20.90
N PRO A 33 -5.19 -49.93 -20.28
CA PRO A 33 -5.41 -51.23 -20.92
C PRO A 33 -6.90 -51.56 -21.12
N ALA A 34 -7.20 -52.37 -22.14
CA ALA A 34 -8.54 -52.76 -22.56
C ALA A 34 -9.32 -53.45 -21.43
N THR A 35 -10.26 -52.73 -20.84
CA THR A 35 -11.26 -53.20 -19.87
C THR A 35 -12.62 -53.25 -20.56
N SER A 36 -13.48 -54.19 -20.12
CA SER A 36 -14.83 -54.43 -20.64
C SER A 36 -15.67 -53.14 -20.67
N PHE A 37 -16.40 -52.94 -21.77
CA PHE A 37 -17.16 -51.72 -22.06
C PHE A 37 -18.17 -51.34 -20.95
N GLU A 38 -18.76 -52.34 -20.28
CA GLU A 38 -19.74 -52.12 -19.21
C GLU A 38 -19.10 -51.61 -17.91
N ASP A 39 -17.88 -52.03 -17.59
CA ASP A 39 -17.17 -51.57 -16.38
C ASP A 39 -16.63 -50.14 -16.55
N GLN A 40 -16.31 -49.74 -17.79
CA GLN A 40 -15.86 -48.37 -18.08
C GLN A 40 -16.99 -47.36 -17.88
N GLN A 41 -18.21 -47.65 -18.32
CA GLN A 41 -19.31 -46.69 -18.25
C GLN A 41 -19.70 -46.31 -16.81
N SER A 42 -19.70 -47.28 -15.87
CA SER A 42 -19.98 -47.00 -14.46
C SER A 42 -18.84 -46.28 -13.74
N SER A 43 -17.59 -46.59 -14.10
CA SER A 43 -16.41 -45.90 -13.53
C SER A 43 -16.32 -44.45 -14.02
N ASP A 44 -16.69 -44.19 -15.27
CA ASP A 44 -16.56 -42.88 -15.90
C ASP A 44 -17.57 -41.87 -15.33
N GLU A 45 -18.82 -42.28 -15.08
CA GLU A 45 -19.82 -41.42 -14.44
C GLU A 45 -19.41 -41.01 -13.02
N ASN A 46 -18.96 -41.95 -12.17
CA ASN A 46 -18.54 -41.61 -10.80
C ASN A 46 -17.31 -40.68 -10.76
N LYS A 47 -16.33 -40.88 -11.65
CA LYS A 47 -15.16 -40.01 -11.73
C LYS A 47 -15.52 -38.56 -12.06
N THR A 48 -16.56 -38.30 -12.86
CA THR A 48 -16.91 -36.91 -13.25
C THR A 48 -17.35 -36.03 -12.09
N TRP A 49 -18.08 -36.57 -11.12
CA TRP A 49 -18.55 -35.83 -9.94
C TRP A 49 -17.43 -35.54 -8.94
N GLU A 50 -16.47 -36.45 -8.79
CA GLU A 50 -15.31 -36.25 -7.93
C GLU A 50 -14.39 -35.13 -8.45
N HIS A 51 -14.08 -35.15 -9.76
CA HIS A 51 -13.24 -34.10 -10.37
C HIS A 51 -13.92 -32.71 -10.33
N SER A 52 -15.25 -32.64 -10.46
CA SER A 52 -15.98 -31.37 -10.39
C SER A 52 -16.01 -30.78 -8.96
N ALA A 53 -16.15 -31.61 -7.93
CA ALA A 53 -16.07 -31.18 -6.54
C ALA A 53 -14.67 -30.67 -6.16
N GLU A 54 -13.62 -31.37 -6.60
CA GLU A 54 -12.23 -30.92 -6.40
C GLU A 54 -11.95 -29.60 -7.11
N MET A 55 -12.41 -29.43 -8.36
CA MET A 55 -12.25 -28.17 -9.10
C MET A 55 -12.93 -26.99 -8.41
N LEU A 56 -14.12 -27.18 -7.84
CA LEU A 56 -14.83 -26.13 -7.09
C LEU A 56 -14.11 -25.78 -5.79
N GLY A 57 -13.59 -26.78 -5.06
CA GLY A 57 -12.82 -26.55 -3.83
C GLY A 57 -11.54 -25.76 -4.08
N VAL A 58 -10.79 -26.13 -5.13
CA VAL A 58 -9.57 -25.42 -5.53
C VAL A 58 -9.89 -23.99 -5.99
N ALA A 59 -10.93 -23.81 -6.81
CA ALA A 59 -11.34 -22.48 -7.27
C ALA A 59 -11.73 -21.55 -6.10
N MET A 60 -12.50 -22.06 -5.13
CA MET A 60 -12.87 -21.31 -3.92
C MET A 60 -11.64 -20.96 -3.07
N GLY A 61 -10.68 -21.89 -2.93
CA GLY A 61 -9.42 -21.63 -2.22
C GLY A 61 -8.61 -20.52 -2.86
N ILE A 62 -8.49 -20.51 -4.20
CA ILE A 62 -7.78 -19.47 -4.96
C ILE A 62 -8.48 -18.11 -4.77
N ILE A 63 -9.80 -18.05 -4.87
CA ILE A 63 -10.56 -16.82 -4.67
C ILE A 63 -10.34 -16.26 -3.26
N LEU A 64 -10.36 -17.11 -2.24
CA LEU A 64 -10.08 -16.71 -0.85
C LEU A 64 -8.69 -16.12 -0.69
N ILE A 65 -7.66 -16.77 -1.25
CA ILE A 65 -6.28 -16.27 -1.21
C ILE A 65 -6.18 -14.92 -1.92
N CYS A 66 -6.78 -14.77 -3.10
CA CYS A 66 -6.84 -13.50 -3.82
C CYS A 66 -7.54 -12.39 -3.01
N CYS A 67 -8.64 -12.71 -2.33
CA CYS A 67 -9.33 -11.78 -1.44
C CYS A 67 -8.43 -11.35 -0.27
N VAL A 68 -7.75 -12.28 0.40
CA VAL A 68 -6.84 -11.95 1.50
C VAL A 68 -5.67 -11.09 1.03
N VAL A 69 -5.05 -11.43 -0.11
CA VAL A 69 -3.94 -10.67 -0.68
C VAL A 69 -4.39 -9.25 -1.06
N SER A 70 -5.57 -9.07 -1.64
CA SER A 70 -6.09 -7.75 -2.00
C SER A 70 -6.36 -6.86 -0.77
N ILE A 71 -6.86 -7.44 0.33
CA ILE A 71 -7.03 -6.73 1.61
C ILE A 71 -5.66 -6.32 2.18
N LEU A 72 -4.67 -7.22 2.16
CA LEU A 72 -3.32 -6.89 2.64
C LEU A 72 -2.69 -5.74 1.85
N ILE A 73 -2.86 -5.74 0.52
CA ILE A 73 -2.41 -4.64 -0.35
C ILE A 73 -3.14 -3.34 0.00
N ALA A 74 -4.46 -3.39 0.23
CA ALA A 74 -5.24 -2.22 0.62
C ALA A 74 -4.76 -1.62 1.96
N ILE A 75 -4.45 -2.47 2.95
CA ILE A 75 -3.89 -2.03 4.24
C ILE A 75 -2.53 -1.38 4.05
N LEU A 76 -1.62 -1.98 3.27
CA LEU A 76 -0.33 -1.37 2.97
C LEU A 76 -0.48 0.00 2.30
N LEU A 77 -1.42 0.11 1.35
CA LEU A 77 -1.74 1.37 0.68
C LEU A 77 -2.30 2.40 1.66
N ALA A 78 -3.13 2.00 2.62
CA ALA A 78 -3.65 2.87 3.66
C ALA A 78 -2.52 3.44 4.53
N VAL A 79 -1.59 2.58 4.98
CA VAL A 79 -0.41 3.00 5.75
C VAL A 79 0.49 3.94 4.93
N TRP A 80 0.61 3.68 3.62
CA TRP A 80 1.36 4.55 2.73
C TRP A 80 0.71 5.93 2.57
N ILE A 81 -0.61 5.98 2.34
CA ILE A 81 -1.37 7.25 2.25
C ILE A 81 -1.25 8.04 3.55
N TYR A 82 -1.35 7.36 4.70
CA TYR A 82 -1.17 7.98 6.01
C TYR A 82 0.19 8.69 6.11
N ARG A 83 1.28 7.96 5.84
CA ARG A 83 2.64 8.52 5.87
C ARG A 83 2.84 9.63 4.83
N ASP A 84 2.23 9.50 3.65
CA ASP A 84 2.35 10.52 2.60
C ASP A 84 1.60 11.81 2.98
N ALA A 85 0.43 11.71 3.61
CA ALA A 85 -0.32 12.87 4.08
C ALA A 85 0.36 13.57 5.28
N GLU A 86 0.85 12.80 6.25
CA GLU A 86 1.68 13.29 7.38
C GLU A 86 2.91 14.06 6.87
N SER A 87 3.63 13.50 5.89
CA SER A 87 4.80 14.15 5.29
C SER A 87 4.50 15.48 4.58
N ARG A 88 3.21 15.74 4.29
CA ARG A 88 2.72 16.94 3.62
C ARG A 88 2.01 17.90 4.58
N GLY A 89 2.04 17.62 5.90
CA GLY A 89 1.41 18.45 6.93
C GLY A 89 -0.12 18.44 6.90
N LYS A 90 -0.74 17.43 6.26
CA LYS A 90 -2.20 17.23 6.26
C LYS A 90 -2.57 16.07 7.18
N SER A 91 -3.78 16.08 7.72
CA SER A 91 -4.29 15.02 8.59
C SER A 91 -4.42 13.69 7.84
N GLY A 92 -3.40 12.84 7.93
CA GLY A 92 -3.40 11.52 7.28
C GLY A 92 -4.50 10.59 7.78
N VAL A 93 -4.92 10.77 9.03
CA VAL A 93 -6.02 10.01 9.64
C VAL A 93 -7.33 10.16 8.86
N LEU A 94 -7.62 11.36 8.35
CA LEU A 94 -8.86 11.63 7.61
C LEU A 94 -8.91 10.82 6.31
N TRP A 95 -7.77 10.71 5.61
CA TRP A 95 -7.66 9.91 4.39
C TRP A 95 -7.77 8.41 4.64
N VAL A 96 -7.21 7.92 5.75
CA VAL A 96 -7.35 6.50 6.13
C VAL A 96 -8.80 6.17 6.49
N ILE A 97 -9.48 7.02 7.25
CA ILE A 97 -10.90 6.83 7.59
C ILE A 97 -11.74 6.80 6.31
N LEU A 98 -11.49 7.73 5.37
CA LEU A 98 -12.21 7.78 4.10
C LEU A 98 -11.95 6.54 3.24
N LEU A 99 -10.71 6.04 3.25
CA LEU A 99 -10.35 4.77 2.59
C LEU A 99 -11.07 3.58 3.23
N ILE A 100 -11.10 3.48 4.57
CA ILE A 100 -11.82 2.41 5.28
C ILE A 100 -13.31 2.43 4.96
N VAL A 101 -13.94 3.61 5.01
CA VAL A 101 -15.36 3.79 4.68
C VAL A 101 -15.60 3.42 3.20
N ALA A 102 -14.76 3.88 2.28
CA ALA A 102 -14.89 3.55 0.87
C ALA A 102 -14.66 2.06 0.58
N THR A 103 -13.77 1.39 1.31
CA THR A 103 -13.60 -0.07 1.23
C THR A 103 -14.83 -0.80 1.78
N LEU A 104 -15.45 -0.30 2.85
CA LEU A 104 -16.65 -0.89 3.44
C LEU A 104 -17.90 -0.77 2.53
N PHE A 105 -18.10 0.39 1.89
CA PHE A 105 -19.28 0.66 1.08
C PHE A 105 -19.08 0.41 -0.43
N GLY A 106 -17.85 0.52 -0.93
CA GLY A 106 -17.50 0.43 -2.35
C GLY A 106 -16.59 -0.73 -2.72
N SER A 107 -16.23 -1.60 -1.76
CA SER A 107 -15.34 -2.76 -1.99
C SER A 107 -14.03 -2.33 -2.68
N PHE A 108 -13.50 -3.15 -3.58
CA PHE A 108 -12.28 -2.89 -4.33
C PHE A 108 -12.38 -1.61 -5.18
N ILE A 109 -13.56 -1.34 -5.76
CA ILE A 109 -13.80 -0.16 -6.61
C ILE A 109 -13.71 1.14 -5.80
N GLY A 110 -14.33 1.18 -4.61
CA GLY A 110 -14.27 2.33 -3.71
C GLY A 110 -12.85 2.63 -3.26
N THR A 111 -12.06 1.59 -3.01
CA THR A 111 -10.64 1.71 -2.66
C THR A 111 -9.83 2.37 -3.79
N ILE A 112 -10.04 1.95 -5.04
CA ILE A 112 -9.39 2.57 -6.22
C ILE A 112 -9.80 4.04 -6.36
N ILE A 113 -11.09 4.35 -6.25
CA ILE A 113 -11.59 5.73 -6.41
C ILE A 113 -10.93 6.68 -5.40
N VAL A 114 -10.83 6.29 -4.12
CA VAL A 114 -10.18 7.12 -3.08
C VAL A 114 -8.70 7.33 -3.39
N ILE A 115 -8.01 6.30 -3.88
CA ILE A 115 -6.59 6.41 -4.29
C ILE A 115 -6.44 7.41 -5.43
N VAL A 116 -7.29 7.32 -6.46
CA VAL A 116 -7.26 8.23 -7.61
C VAL A 116 -7.53 9.67 -7.17
N ILE A 117 -8.56 9.89 -6.35
CA ILE A 117 -8.87 11.21 -5.80
C ILE A 117 -7.69 11.75 -4.99
N TRP A 118 -7.05 10.92 -4.15
CA TRP A 118 -5.90 11.34 -3.38
C TRP A 118 -4.72 11.75 -4.27
N LEU A 119 -4.45 10.99 -5.33
CA LEU A 119 -3.39 11.31 -6.29
C LEU A 119 -3.63 12.64 -7.02
N ILE A 120 -4.88 12.95 -7.35
CA ILE A 120 -5.27 14.20 -8.04
C ILE A 120 -5.18 15.40 -7.08
N VAL A 121 -5.72 15.27 -5.88
CA VAL A 121 -5.79 16.35 -4.87
C VAL A 121 -4.45 16.51 -4.12
N ARG A 122 -3.47 15.65 -4.43
CA ARG A 122 -2.18 15.57 -3.76
C ARG A 122 -1.46 16.92 -3.79
N PRO A 123 -1.29 17.61 -2.65
CA PRO A 123 -0.53 18.85 -2.60
C PRO A 123 0.95 18.54 -2.88
N PRO A 124 1.72 19.38 -3.58
CA PRO A 124 3.14 19.16 -3.80
C PRO A 124 3.90 19.14 -2.46
N LYS A 125 5.02 18.40 -2.41
CA LYS A 125 5.80 18.21 -1.17
C LYS A 125 6.40 19.55 -0.69
N PRO A 126 6.56 19.77 0.62
CA PRO A 126 7.24 20.96 1.15
C PRO A 126 8.66 21.14 0.60
N GLU A 127 9.38 20.04 0.31
CA GLU A 127 10.69 20.07 -0.34
C GLU A 127 10.66 20.66 -1.76
N PHE A 128 9.54 20.51 -2.47
CA PHE A 128 9.36 21.11 -3.80
C PHE A 128 9.37 22.64 -3.68
N TYR A 129 8.71 23.17 -2.65
CA TYR A 129 8.77 24.59 -2.33
C TYR A 129 10.16 25.01 -1.85
N ALA A 130 10.83 24.22 -1.01
CA ALA A 130 12.19 24.56 -0.56
C ALA A 130 13.25 24.60 -1.67
N ARG A 131 13.09 23.81 -2.75
CA ARG A 131 14.00 23.83 -3.91
C ARG A 131 13.64 24.86 -4.99
N HIS A 132 12.35 25.16 -5.18
CA HIS A 132 11.89 26.04 -6.27
C HIS A 132 11.50 27.43 -5.80
N MET A 133 11.40 27.67 -4.49
CA MET A 133 11.45 29.03 -4.00
C MET A 133 12.88 29.53 -4.23
N PRO A 134 13.09 30.60 -5.02
CA PRO A 134 14.38 31.28 -5.00
C PRO A 134 14.69 31.63 -3.53
N ARG A 135 15.97 31.64 -3.16
CA ARG A 135 16.45 32.14 -1.85
C ARG A 135 16.17 33.65 -1.72
N GLN A 136 14.91 34.05 -1.80
CA GLN A 136 14.44 35.42 -1.92
C GLN A 136 13.43 35.75 -0.82
N TYR A 137 13.43 34.96 0.25
CA TYR A 137 13.08 35.44 1.58
C TYR A 137 14.34 35.42 2.45
N GLY A 138 15.32 36.23 2.05
CA GLY A 138 16.05 36.96 3.07
C GLY A 138 15.04 37.87 3.80
N PRO A 139 15.18 38.11 5.10
CA PRO A 139 14.37 39.12 5.78
C PRO A 139 14.41 40.42 4.96
N PRO A 140 13.28 41.15 4.82
CA PRO A 140 13.22 42.34 4.00
C PRO A 140 14.39 43.28 4.33
N PRO A 141 15.19 43.71 3.33
CA PRO A 141 16.30 44.63 3.55
C PRO A 141 15.73 45.95 4.08
N GLY A 142 15.82 46.13 5.39
CA GLY A 142 15.14 47.21 6.10
C GLY A 142 14.76 46.83 7.54
N GLN A 143 14.71 45.54 7.86
CA GLN A 143 14.61 45.07 9.24
C GLN A 143 15.93 44.46 9.71
N TYR A 144 17.03 45.17 9.48
CA TYR A 144 18.20 45.00 10.32
C TYR A 144 17.85 45.65 11.66
N GLY A 145 17.46 44.83 12.64
CA GLY A 145 17.61 45.24 14.03
C GLY A 145 19.06 45.72 14.24
N PRO A 146 19.29 46.70 15.13
CA PRO A 146 20.61 47.27 15.32
C PRO A 146 21.65 46.15 15.50
N PRO A 147 22.84 46.28 14.89
CA PRO A 147 23.91 45.31 15.07
C PRO A 147 24.11 45.04 16.57
N ARG A 148 23.81 43.81 17.01
CA ARG A 148 24.18 43.38 18.36
C ARG A 148 25.70 43.37 18.39
N GLY A 149 26.27 44.42 18.98
CA GLY A 149 27.71 44.54 19.17
C GLY A 149 28.23 43.40 20.07
N PRO A 150 29.56 43.16 20.10
CA PRO A 150 30.17 42.04 20.82
C PRO A 150 30.08 42.08 22.36
N TYR A 151 29.22 42.91 22.96
CA TYR A 151 29.31 43.25 24.39
C TYR A 151 28.02 43.10 25.21
N ASP A 152 26.99 42.42 24.69
CA ASP A 152 25.83 42.06 25.52
C ASP A 152 25.99 40.69 26.18
N ASP A 153 26.93 40.60 27.13
CA ASP A 153 26.88 39.65 28.26
C ASP A 153 26.86 40.43 29.60
N ARG A 154 26.20 41.59 29.64
CA ARG A 154 25.92 42.34 30.88
C ARG A 154 24.53 42.04 31.45
N GLY A 155 24.07 40.79 31.28
CA GLY A 155 22.78 40.31 31.78
C GLY A 155 22.88 39.21 32.84
N ARG A 156 24.09 38.78 33.23
CA ARG A 156 24.25 37.90 34.40
C ARG A 156 24.30 38.75 35.66
N ASN A 157 23.16 38.80 36.34
CA ASN A 157 23.06 39.20 37.74
C ASN A 157 24.17 38.53 38.57
N PRO A 158 24.96 39.28 39.38
CA PRO A 158 25.83 38.65 40.35
C PRO A 158 24.98 37.89 41.39
N PRO A 159 25.41 36.71 41.86
CA PRO A 159 24.71 35.99 42.93
C PRO A 159 24.68 36.86 44.21
N PRO A 160 23.56 36.86 44.97
CA PRO A 160 23.49 37.57 46.24
C PRO A 160 24.54 37.01 47.21
N GLY A 161 25.58 37.80 47.45
CA GLY A 161 26.53 37.53 48.52
C GLY A 161 25.83 37.77 49.86
N TYR A 162 25.56 36.69 50.59
CA TYR A 162 25.26 36.77 52.01
C TYR A 162 26.48 36.29 52.80
N GLY A 163 27.31 37.25 53.19
CA GLY A 163 28.24 37.09 54.30
C GLY A 163 27.61 37.67 55.55
N ARG A 164 27.34 36.82 56.54
CA ARG A 164 27.87 36.92 57.91
C ARG A 164 27.72 35.56 58.59
#